data_AF-A0A249KAE3-F1
#
_entry.id   AF-A0A249KAE3-F1
#
_cell.length_a   1.000
_cell.length_b   1.000
_cell.length_c   1.000
_cell.angle_alpha   90.00
_cell.angle_beta   90.00
_cell.angle_gamma   90.00
#
_symmetry.space_group_name_H-M   'P 1'
#
loop_
_entity.id
_entity.type
_entity.pdbx_description
1 polymer ?
#
loop_
_entity_poly.entity_id
_entity_poly.type
_entity_poly.pdbx_seq_one_letter_code
_entity_poly.pdbx_strand_id
1 'polypeptide(L)'
;MGSGFIYLIIICMWAAYFLPQWLSKHEDTSGKAIERYKNAMQVVGENNGSIKTEENIEDNSKVFFKRRMIFGSIVSLLTISLIYAGIGFLDWTTTLVPATALLIYLVNVRKQVVASQLKVRRLRALEKITNSKIPTTVIPEPVKEKSSNEHWVPFSERSEITGVVVVPKDRKGWQPTQLPKPVYTSAAKAIPSKRIIDLTTTGQWSAEQERIKALSGRDDDLFDQAILTDTAEDERAVNQ
;
A
#
# COMPACT_ATOMS: atom_id res chain seq x y z
N MET A 1 -9.39 -47.89 24.85
CA MET A 1 -8.28 -47.49 23.95
C MET A 1 -8.70 -46.44 22.90
N GLY A 2 -9.85 -45.75 23.02
CA GLY A 2 -10.33 -44.80 21.97
C GLY A 2 -10.18 -43.30 22.30
N SER A 3 -9.95 -42.94 23.57
CA SER A 3 -9.86 -41.54 24.00
C SER A 3 -8.62 -40.83 23.45
N GLY A 4 -7.48 -41.53 23.30
CA GLY A 4 -6.26 -40.96 22.72
C GLY A 4 -6.42 -40.54 21.25
N PHE A 5 -7.26 -41.24 20.50
CA PHE A 5 -7.51 -40.93 19.08
C PHE A 5 -8.29 -39.61 18.91
N ILE A 6 -9.22 -39.34 19.82
CA ILE A 6 -9.97 -38.06 19.85
C ILE A 6 -9.04 -36.89 20.15
N TYR A 7 -8.09 -37.03 21.09
CA TYR A 7 -7.10 -35.99 21.36
C TYR A 7 -6.16 -35.74 20.17
N LEU A 8 -5.77 -36.78 19.43
CA LEU A 8 -5.01 -36.61 18.19
C LEU A 8 -5.78 -35.81 17.14
N ILE A 9 -7.07 -36.10 16.95
CA ILE A 9 -7.93 -35.35 16.02
C ILE A 9 -8.04 -33.88 16.45
N ILE A 10 -8.25 -33.61 17.74
CA ILE A 10 -8.37 -32.24 18.26
C ILE A 10 -7.04 -31.48 18.10
N ILE A 11 -5.91 -32.11 18.36
CA ILE A 11 -4.58 -31.51 18.16
C ILE A 11 -4.33 -31.23 16.68
N CYS A 12 -4.70 -32.14 15.78
CA CYS A 12 -4.61 -31.92 14.33
C CYS A 12 -5.51 -30.75 13.88
N MET A 13 -6.74 -30.68 14.38
CA MET A 13 -7.66 -29.57 14.09
C MET A 13 -7.11 -28.24 14.60
N TRP A 14 -6.58 -28.23 15.83
CA TRP A 14 -5.98 -27.05 16.44
C TRP A 14 -4.75 -26.60 15.66
N ALA A 15 -3.83 -27.52 15.35
CA ALA A 15 -2.65 -27.24 14.53
C ALA A 15 -3.05 -26.69 13.15
N ALA A 16 -4.04 -27.28 12.47
CA ALA A 16 -4.50 -26.83 11.17
C ALA A 16 -5.07 -25.39 11.20
N TYR A 17 -5.72 -24.99 12.29
CA TYR A 17 -6.26 -23.64 12.45
C TYR A 17 -5.21 -22.63 12.93
N PHE A 18 -4.41 -23.01 13.93
CA PHE A 18 -3.49 -22.10 14.61
C PHE A 18 -2.15 -21.93 13.90
N LEU A 19 -1.58 -22.96 13.24
CA LEU A 19 -0.30 -22.82 12.52
C LEU A 19 -0.35 -21.73 11.44
N PRO A 20 -1.35 -21.73 10.52
CA PRO A 20 -1.39 -20.76 9.45
C PRO A 20 -1.54 -19.33 9.97
N GLN A 21 -2.38 -19.17 11.00
CA GLN A 21 -2.67 -17.87 11.60
C GLN A 21 -1.46 -17.32 12.38
N TRP A 22 -0.74 -18.19 13.09
CA TRP A 22 0.47 -17.81 13.82
C TRP A 22 1.63 -17.44 12.88
N LEU A 23 1.85 -18.26 11.85
CA LEU A 23 2.91 -18.01 10.86
C LEU A 23 2.67 -16.69 10.10
N SER A 24 1.44 -16.45 9.63
CA SER A 24 1.08 -15.20 8.94
C SER A 24 1.34 -13.98 9.81
N LYS A 25 0.94 -14.01 11.09
CA LYS A 25 1.06 -12.85 11.99
C LYS A 25 2.51 -12.48 12.32
N HIS A 26 3.40 -13.47 12.42
CA HIS A 26 4.82 -13.24 12.66
C HIS A 26 5.57 -12.79 11.40
N GLU A 27 5.20 -13.31 10.22
CA GLU A 27 5.77 -12.86 8.94
C GLU A 27 5.37 -11.41 8.62
N ASP A 28 4.12 -11.03 8.88
CA ASP A 28 3.60 -9.69 8.58
C ASP A 28 4.23 -8.59 9.46
N THR A 29 4.50 -8.88 10.74
CA THR A 29 5.01 -7.89 11.70
C THR A 29 6.52 -7.67 11.56
N SER A 30 7.29 -8.74 11.40
CA SER A 30 8.75 -8.65 11.23
C SER A 30 9.12 -8.19 9.82
N GLY A 31 8.44 -8.71 8.79
CA GLY A 31 8.73 -8.40 7.38
C GLY A 31 8.51 -6.94 7.04
N LYS A 32 7.39 -6.35 7.46
CA LYS A 32 7.06 -4.95 7.13
C LYS A 32 8.03 -3.93 7.74
N ALA A 33 8.49 -4.16 8.97
CA ALA A 33 9.45 -3.25 9.62
C ALA A 33 10.82 -3.29 8.93
N ILE A 34 11.29 -4.48 8.57
CA ILE A 34 12.56 -4.69 7.87
C ILE A 34 12.50 -4.10 6.45
N GLU A 35 11.40 -4.30 5.73
CA GLU A 35 11.19 -3.72 4.39
C GLU A 35 11.17 -2.18 4.43
N ARG A 36 10.51 -1.58 5.43
CA ARG A 36 10.50 -0.11 5.61
C ARG A 36 11.88 0.46 5.92
N TYR A 37 12.64 -0.20 6.80
CA TYR A 37 14.00 0.20 7.10
C TYR A 37 14.91 0.09 5.86
N LYS A 38 14.83 -1.03 5.13
CA LYS A 38 15.60 -1.25 3.90
C LYS A 38 15.27 -0.22 2.83
N ASN A 39 13.98 0.11 2.65
CA ASN A 39 13.55 1.14 1.70
C ASN A 39 14.03 2.54 2.12
N ALA A 40 13.90 2.91 3.40
CA ALA A 40 14.43 4.18 3.91
C ALA A 40 15.95 4.29 3.72
N MET A 41 16.68 3.21 3.99
CA MET A 41 18.13 3.15 3.80
C MET A 41 18.52 3.19 2.32
N GLN A 42 17.70 2.59 1.43
CA GLN A 42 17.88 2.67 -0.01
C GLN A 42 17.69 4.10 -0.52
N VAL A 43 16.64 4.81 -0.10
CA VAL A 43 16.42 6.22 -0.47
C VAL A 43 17.59 7.11 -0.02
N VAL A 44 18.13 6.85 1.17
CA VAL A 44 19.33 7.56 1.67
C VAL A 44 20.58 7.18 0.84
N GLY A 45 20.70 5.91 0.47
CA GLY A 45 21.79 5.41 -0.37
C GLY A 45 21.76 5.93 -1.80
N GLU A 46 20.58 6.06 -2.41
CA GLU A 46 20.39 6.63 -3.76
C GLU A 46 20.73 8.12 -3.82
N ASN A 47 20.49 8.87 -2.74
CA ASN A 47 20.91 10.27 -2.63
C ASN A 47 22.45 10.41 -2.53
N ASN A 48 23.15 9.36 -2.07
CA ASN A 48 24.60 9.27 -2.11
C ASN A 48 25.04 8.53 -3.39
N GLY A 49 25.28 9.28 -4.47
CA GLY A 49 25.60 8.75 -5.81
C GLY A 49 26.82 7.82 -5.94
N SER A 50 27.49 7.45 -4.85
CA SER A 50 28.58 6.47 -4.80
C SER A 50 28.12 5.02 -4.54
N ILE A 51 26.88 4.79 -4.10
CA ILE A 51 26.39 3.43 -3.82
C ILE A 51 25.65 2.90 -5.05
N LYS A 52 26.39 2.23 -5.95
CA LYS A 52 25.77 1.40 -6.98
C LYS A 52 25.00 0.29 -6.28
N THR A 53 23.68 0.40 -6.28
CA THR A 53 22.79 -0.65 -5.77
C THR A 53 22.89 -1.84 -6.70
N GLU A 54 23.67 -2.84 -6.30
CA GLU A 54 23.74 -4.13 -6.96
C GLU A 54 22.39 -4.83 -6.69
N GLU A 55 21.46 -4.65 -7.63
CA GLU A 55 20.08 -5.08 -7.52
C GLU A 55 20.02 -6.60 -7.31
N ASN A 56 19.50 -7.02 -6.15
CA ASN A 56 18.58 -8.12 -5.84
C ASN A 56 18.36 -9.29 -6.86
N ILE A 57 19.35 -9.69 -7.65
CA ILE A 57 19.29 -10.87 -8.52
C ILE A 57 19.45 -12.14 -7.66
N GLU A 58 20.18 -12.02 -6.55
CA GLU A 58 20.41 -13.13 -5.62
C GLU A 58 19.16 -13.58 -4.86
N ASP A 59 18.30 -12.68 -4.35
CA ASP A 59 17.16 -13.13 -3.55
C ASP A 59 16.11 -13.81 -4.43
N ASN A 60 15.92 -13.32 -5.67
CA ASN A 60 15.01 -13.93 -6.63
C ASN A 60 15.44 -15.36 -7.02
N SER A 61 16.72 -15.59 -7.29
CA SER A 61 17.24 -16.93 -7.63
C SER A 61 17.07 -17.94 -6.49
N LYS A 62 17.26 -17.49 -5.23
CA LYS A 62 17.06 -18.32 -4.02
C LYS A 62 15.61 -18.75 -3.84
N VAL A 63 14.63 -17.93 -4.24
CA VAL A 63 13.19 -18.27 -4.16
C VAL A 63 12.82 -19.41 -5.10
N PHE A 64 13.31 -19.41 -6.35
CA PHE A 64 13.02 -20.49 -7.29
C PHE A 64 13.66 -21.82 -6.86
N PHE A 65 14.88 -21.77 -6.31
CA PHE A 65 15.57 -22.96 -5.83
C PHE A 65 14.85 -23.61 -4.64
N LYS A 66 14.40 -22.82 -3.65
CA LYS A 66 13.64 -23.31 -2.49
C LYS A 66 12.33 -24.00 -2.91
N ARG A 67 11.58 -23.40 -3.84
CA ARG A 67 10.32 -23.98 -4.36
C ARG A 67 10.56 -25.33 -5.03
N ARG A 68 11.65 -25.46 -5.80
CA ARG A 68 11.97 -26.70 -6.49
C ARG A 68 12.44 -27.80 -5.55
N MET A 69 13.19 -27.45 -4.50
CA MET A 69 13.61 -28.42 -3.47
C MET A 69 12.42 -28.94 -2.65
N ILE A 70 11.51 -28.06 -2.20
CA ILE A 70 10.33 -28.45 -1.40
C ILE A 70 9.36 -29.29 -2.23
N PHE A 71 9.10 -28.90 -3.48
CA PHE A 71 8.27 -29.70 -4.38
C PHE A 71 8.91 -31.07 -4.65
N GLY A 72 10.21 -31.08 -4.93
CA GLY A 72 10.97 -32.31 -5.15
C GLY A 72 10.92 -33.25 -3.94
N SER A 73 11.05 -32.73 -2.72
CA SER A 73 11.00 -33.55 -1.51
C SER A 73 9.60 -34.10 -1.22
N ILE A 74 8.54 -33.32 -1.44
CA ILE A 74 7.16 -33.80 -1.25
C ILE A 74 6.81 -34.86 -2.29
N VAL A 75 7.17 -34.64 -3.55
CA VAL A 75 6.94 -35.61 -4.63
C VAL A 75 7.76 -36.87 -4.42
N SER A 76 9.02 -36.77 -3.99
CA SER A 76 9.83 -37.96 -3.70
C SER A 76 9.28 -38.76 -2.52
N LEU A 77 8.80 -38.10 -1.46
CA LEU A 77 8.11 -38.77 -0.36
C LEU A 77 6.83 -39.48 -0.84
N LEU A 78 6.07 -38.85 -1.74
CA LEU A 78 4.87 -39.45 -2.32
C LEU A 78 5.21 -40.68 -3.17
N THR A 79 6.25 -40.61 -4.01
CA THR A 79 6.66 -41.75 -4.84
C THR A 79 7.22 -42.89 -4.01
N ILE A 80 8.05 -42.61 -2.99
CA ILE A 80 8.55 -43.62 -2.06
C ILE A 80 7.39 -44.28 -1.31
N SER A 81 6.42 -43.50 -0.83
CA SER A 81 5.23 -44.03 -0.17
C SER A 81 4.41 -44.93 -1.10
N LEU A 82 4.23 -44.54 -2.36
CA LEU A 82 3.53 -45.36 -3.36
C LEU A 82 4.26 -46.68 -3.65
N ILE A 83 5.59 -46.66 -3.74
CA ILE A 83 6.42 -47.85 -3.95
C ILE A 83 6.27 -48.82 -2.77
N TYR A 84 6.38 -48.31 -1.54
CA TYR A 84 6.22 -49.13 -0.33
C TYR A 84 4.81 -49.74 -0.20
N ALA A 85 3.78 -48.98 -0.55
CA ALA A 85 2.41 -49.47 -0.56
C ALA A 85 2.19 -50.53 -1.67
N GLY A 86 2.77 -50.34 -2.86
CA GLY A 86 2.70 -51.29 -3.96
C GLY A 86 3.40 -52.64 -3.68
N ILE A 87 4.47 -52.62 -2.87
CA ILE A 87 5.15 -53.85 -2.42
C ILE A 87 4.37 -54.54 -1.28
N GLY A 88 3.42 -53.85 -0.64
CA GLY A 88 2.62 -54.38 0.46
C GLY A 88 3.28 -54.26 1.84
N PHE A 89 4.36 -53.47 1.96
CA PHE A 89 4.97 -53.15 3.26
C PHE A 89 4.16 -52.15 4.09
N LEU A 90 3.29 -51.36 3.42
CA LEU A 90 2.56 -50.26 4.04
C LEU A 90 1.12 -50.22 3.52
N ASP A 91 0.17 -49.93 4.40
CA ASP A 91 -1.25 -49.82 4.03
C ASP A 91 -1.47 -48.62 3.10
N TRP A 92 -2.38 -48.74 2.13
CA TRP A 92 -2.65 -47.71 1.12
C TRP A 92 -3.13 -46.40 1.74
N THR A 93 -3.72 -46.47 2.93
CA THR A 93 -4.12 -45.33 3.75
C THR A 93 -2.95 -44.38 4.08
N THR A 94 -1.73 -44.90 4.18
CA THR A 94 -0.54 -44.07 4.49
C THR A 94 -0.13 -43.17 3.34
N THR A 95 -0.48 -43.51 2.10
CA THR A 95 -0.24 -42.68 0.90
C THR A 95 -1.08 -41.39 0.90
N LEU A 96 -2.14 -41.37 1.71
CA LEU A 96 -3.06 -40.24 1.86
C LEU A 96 -2.37 -39.05 2.55
N VAL A 97 -1.37 -39.31 3.41
CA VAL A 97 -0.58 -38.27 4.10
C VAL A 97 0.27 -37.45 3.13
N PRO A 98 1.15 -38.03 2.28
CA PRO A 98 1.89 -37.24 1.30
C PRO A 98 0.99 -36.65 0.21
N ALA A 99 -0.12 -37.31 -0.14
CA ALA A 99 -1.09 -36.77 -1.09
C ALA A 99 -1.77 -35.49 -0.60
N THR A 100 -2.20 -35.47 0.68
CA THR A 100 -2.79 -34.26 1.28
C THR A 100 -1.76 -33.14 1.43
N ALA A 101 -0.51 -33.46 1.79
CA ALA A 101 0.58 -32.49 1.82
C ALA A 101 0.83 -31.84 0.45
N LEU A 102 0.76 -32.62 -0.64
CA LEU A 102 0.89 -32.11 -2.01
C LEU A 102 -0.25 -31.13 -2.35
N LEU A 103 -1.51 -31.47 -2.00
CA LEU A 103 -2.65 -30.58 -2.24
C LEU A 103 -2.51 -29.24 -1.51
N ILE A 104 -2.12 -29.27 -0.23
CA ILE A 104 -1.89 -28.05 0.56
C ILE A 104 -0.78 -27.20 -0.08
N TYR A 105 0.31 -27.85 -0.52
CA TYR A 105 1.40 -27.16 -1.20
C TYR A 105 0.94 -26.48 -2.50
N LEU A 106 0.13 -27.15 -3.33
CA LEU A 106 -0.40 -26.55 -4.56
C LEU A 106 -1.26 -25.32 -4.29
N VAL A 107 -2.13 -25.36 -3.28
CA VAL A 107 -2.95 -24.20 -2.88
C VAL A 107 -2.05 -23.04 -2.42
N ASN A 108 -1.02 -23.34 -1.62
CA ASN A 108 -0.09 -22.33 -1.15
C ASN A 108 0.69 -21.70 -2.31
N VAL A 109 1.22 -22.51 -3.23
CA VAL A 109 1.91 -22.04 -4.44
C VAL A 109 0.97 -21.19 -5.31
N ARG A 110 -0.28 -21.62 -5.49
CA ARG A 110 -1.29 -20.84 -6.23
C ARG A 110 -1.51 -19.47 -5.61
N LYS A 111 -1.73 -19.40 -4.28
CA LYS A 111 -1.84 -18.14 -3.56
C LYS A 111 -0.60 -17.26 -3.73
N GLN A 112 0.58 -17.85 -3.60
CA GLN A 112 1.85 -17.14 -3.73
C GLN A 112 2.08 -16.59 -5.15
N VAL A 113 1.72 -17.37 -6.19
CA VAL A 113 1.82 -16.95 -7.60
C VAL A 113 0.81 -15.84 -7.92
N VAL A 114 -0.42 -15.93 -7.42
CA VAL A 114 -1.42 -14.86 -7.59
C VAL A 114 -0.95 -13.58 -6.93
N ALA A 115 -0.44 -13.64 -5.69
CA ALA A 115 0.12 -12.50 -5.00
C ALA A 115 1.29 -11.87 -5.76
N SER A 116 2.20 -12.68 -6.32
CA SER A 116 3.32 -12.17 -7.12
C SER A 116 2.86 -11.55 -8.45
N GLN A 117 1.87 -12.14 -9.12
CA GLN A 117 1.33 -11.60 -10.36
C GLN A 117 0.65 -10.24 -10.14
N LEU A 118 -0.07 -10.06 -9.02
CA LEU A 118 -0.66 -8.78 -8.65
C LEU A 118 0.40 -7.70 -8.46
N LYS A 119 1.52 -8.03 -7.80
CA LYS A 119 2.67 -7.10 -7.66
C LYS A 119 3.24 -6.71 -9.02
N VAL A 120 3.49 -7.67 -9.91
CA VAL A 120 4.00 -7.40 -11.27
C VAL A 120 3.03 -6.52 -12.07
N ARG A 121 1.71 -6.76 -11.96
CA ARG A 121 0.70 -5.91 -12.62
C ARG A 121 0.73 -4.47 -12.12
N ARG A 122 0.86 -4.27 -10.80
CA ARG A 122 0.98 -2.94 -10.19
C ARG A 122 2.24 -2.22 -10.65
N LEU A 123 3.39 -2.91 -10.66
CA LEU A 123 4.64 -2.34 -11.13
C LEU A 123 4.57 -1.94 -12.61
N ARG A 124 3.97 -2.78 -13.47
CA ARG A 124 3.75 -2.44 -14.89
C ARG A 124 2.82 -1.24 -15.08
N ALA A 125 1.81 -1.09 -14.22
CA ALA A 125 0.94 0.09 -14.25
C ALA A 125 1.70 1.36 -13.87
N LEU A 126 2.52 1.30 -12.81
CA LEU A 126 3.41 2.39 -12.41
C LEU A 126 4.46 2.71 -13.49
N GLU A 127 5.05 1.68 -14.10
CA GLU A 127 5.98 1.81 -15.22
C GLU A 127 5.30 2.52 -16.41
N LYS A 128 4.05 2.19 -16.70
CA LYS A 128 3.27 2.86 -17.75
C LYS A 128 2.99 4.33 -17.41
N ILE A 129 2.75 4.67 -16.14
CA ILE A 129 2.54 6.05 -15.70
C ILE A 129 3.85 6.85 -15.75
N THR A 130 4.95 6.29 -15.26
CA THR A 130 6.25 6.99 -15.29
C THR A 130 6.83 7.11 -16.70
N ASN A 131 6.61 6.12 -17.58
CA ASN A 131 7.07 6.18 -18.98
C ASN A 131 6.08 6.90 -19.89
N SER A 132 4.82 7.07 -19.47
CA SER A 132 3.95 8.01 -20.15
C SER A 132 4.58 9.38 -19.99
N LYS A 133 5.17 9.86 -21.07
CA LYS A 133 5.73 11.20 -21.18
C LYS A 133 4.57 12.15 -20.88
N ILE A 134 4.44 12.54 -19.61
CA ILE A 134 3.51 13.57 -19.19
C ILE A 134 3.77 14.70 -20.19
N PRO A 135 2.79 15.07 -21.04
CA PRO A 135 2.97 16.24 -21.87
C PRO A 135 3.28 17.32 -20.86
N THR A 136 4.53 17.80 -20.88
CA THR A 136 4.95 18.96 -20.12
C THR A 136 3.94 20.01 -20.50
N THR A 137 2.88 20.17 -19.68
CA THR A 137 1.98 21.29 -19.75
C THR A 137 2.96 22.42 -19.63
N VAL A 138 3.12 23.14 -20.75
CA VAL A 138 4.10 24.20 -20.95
C VAL A 138 4.27 24.85 -19.59
N ILE A 139 5.36 24.50 -18.89
CA ILE A 139 5.70 25.16 -17.65
C ILE A 139 5.74 26.60 -18.14
N PRO A 140 4.82 27.50 -17.72
CA PRO A 140 4.85 28.86 -18.20
C PRO A 140 6.29 29.27 -18.00
N GLU A 141 6.96 29.57 -19.13
CA GLU A 141 8.39 29.84 -19.22
C GLU A 141 8.75 30.57 -17.94
N PRO A 142 9.61 30.00 -17.06
CA PRO A 142 9.82 30.53 -15.73
C PRO A 142 10.06 32.00 -15.95
N VAL A 143 9.08 32.83 -15.56
CA VAL A 143 9.13 34.26 -15.82
C VAL A 143 10.44 34.62 -15.16
N LYS A 144 11.47 34.87 -15.98
CA LYS A 144 12.76 35.30 -15.47
C LYS A 144 12.38 36.54 -14.72
N GLU A 145 12.32 36.40 -13.41
CA GLU A 145 12.07 37.47 -12.48
C GLU A 145 13.04 38.54 -12.97
N LYS A 146 12.50 39.64 -13.52
CA LYS A 146 13.31 40.73 -14.04
C LYS A 146 14.34 40.95 -12.97
N SER A 147 15.64 40.81 -13.28
CA SER A 147 16.70 40.99 -12.31
C SER A 147 16.49 42.37 -11.70
N SER A 148 15.83 42.40 -10.56
CA SER A 148 15.51 43.64 -9.89
C SER A 148 16.85 44.06 -9.34
N ASN A 149 17.44 45.08 -9.95
CA ASN A 149 18.48 45.90 -9.29
C ASN A 149 17.86 46.69 -8.13
N GLU A 150 16.90 46.09 -7.42
CA GLU A 150 16.45 46.54 -6.13
C GLU A 150 17.61 46.24 -5.19
N HIS A 151 18.44 47.26 -5.03
CA HIS A 151 19.44 47.34 -4.01
C HIS A 151 18.78 46.89 -2.71
N TRP A 152 19.27 45.81 -2.12
CA TRP A 152 18.73 45.31 -0.87
C TRP A 152 19.03 46.35 0.20
N VAL A 153 18.05 47.22 0.49
CA VAL A 153 18.16 48.21 1.56
C VAL A 153 17.78 47.51 2.86
N PRO A 154 18.70 47.41 3.84
CA PRO A 154 18.39 46.83 5.14
C PRO A 154 17.25 47.60 5.80
N PHE A 155 16.47 46.91 6.65
CA PHE A 155 15.28 47.49 7.28
C PHE A 155 15.53 48.78 8.07
N SER A 156 16.77 48.99 8.53
CA SER A 156 17.22 50.20 9.23
C SER A 156 17.27 51.46 8.35
N GLU A 157 17.39 51.31 7.03
CA GLU A 157 17.65 52.41 6.09
C GLU A 157 16.43 52.78 5.23
N ARG A 158 15.29 52.09 5.37
CA ARG A 158 14.06 52.42 4.65
C ARG A 158 13.37 53.61 5.31
N SER A 159 13.26 54.73 4.59
CA SER A 159 12.59 55.97 5.06
C SER A 159 11.08 55.80 5.26
N GLU A 160 10.48 54.78 4.63
CA GLU A 160 9.03 54.53 4.66
C GLU A 160 8.76 53.06 4.99
N ILE A 161 8.78 52.73 6.28
CA ILE A 161 8.47 51.40 6.79
C ILE A 161 6.94 51.22 6.78
N THR A 162 6.38 50.82 5.64
CA THR A 162 4.92 50.64 5.46
C THR A 162 4.35 49.37 6.11
N GLY A 163 5.13 48.63 6.90
CA GLY A 163 4.71 47.39 7.57
C GLY A 163 4.89 47.37 9.10
N VAL A 164 5.62 48.34 9.68
CA VAL A 164 5.77 48.47 11.13
C VAL A 164 5.06 49.75 11.54
N VAL A 165 3.81 49.61 11.94
CA VAL A 165 3.08 50.71 12.58
C VAL A 165 3.76 50.98 13.91
N VAL A 166 4.68 51.95 13.93
CA VAL A 166 5.27 52.46 15.16
C VAL A 166 4.13 53.05 15.97
N VAL A 167 3.79 52.40 17.08
CA VAL A 167 2.78 52.88 18.02
C VAL A 167 3.38 54.10 18.74
N PRO A 168 2.83 55.33 18.56
CA PRO A 168 3.22 56.49 19.35
C PRO A 168 3.04 56.21 20.84
N LYS A 169 4.03 56.58 21.65
CA LYS A 169 4.05 56.32 23.11
C LYS A 169 2.88 56.99 23.87
N ASP A 170 2.22 57.97 23.26
CA ASP A 170 1.11 58.73 23.87
C ASP A 170 -0.28 58.09 23.68
N ARG A 171 -0.36 56.88 23.08
CA ARG A 171 -1.66 56.19 22.92
C ARG A 171 -2.16 55.65 24.27
N LYS A 172 -3.20 56.29 24.81
CA LYS A 172 -3.98 55.77 25.94
C LYS A 172 -4.92 54.66 25.48
N GLY A 173 -4.41 53.44 25.44
CA GLY A 173 -5.21 52.22 25.27
C GLY A 173 -4.96 51.47 23.96
N TRP A 174 -5.44 50.23 23.94
CA TRP A 174 -5.33 49.32 22.79
C TRP A 174 -6.48 49.56 21.80
N GLN A 175 -6.17 49.66 20.51
CA GLN A 175 -7.16 49.71 19.43
C GLN A 175 -6.91 48.53 18.47
N PRO A 176 -7.93 47.71 18.16
CA PRO A 176 -7.79 46.60 17.22
C PRO A 176 -7.66 47.11 15.78
N THR A 177 -6.67 46.59 15.05
CA THR A 177 -6.54 46.78 13.60
C THR A 177 -7.45 45.80 12.88
N GLN A 178 -8.26 46.26 11.93
CA GLN A 178 -9.12 45.41 11.11
C GLN A 178 -8.26 44.64 10.10
N LEU A 179 -8.18 43.32 10.24
CA LEU A 179 -7.54 42.45 9.26
C LEU A 179 -8.48 42.22 8.06
N PRO A 180 -7.95 42.12 6.83
CA PRO A 180 -8.76 41.77 5.68
C PRO A 180 -9.37 40.37 5.87
N LYS A 181 -10.57 40.17 5.34
CA LYS A 181 -11.25 38.87 5.42
C LYS A 181 -10.43 37.81 4.67
N PRO A 182 -10.29 36.60 5.22
CA PRO A 182 -9.52 35.54 4.57
C PRO A 182 -10.23 35.03 3.31
N VAL A 183 -9.46 34.62 2.31
CA VAL A 183 -9.92 34.30 0.94
C VAL A 183 -10.99 33.18 0.91
N TYR A 184 -10.97 32.24 1.86
CA TYR A 184 -11.98 31.17 1.92
C TYR A 184 -13.39 31.68 2.27
N THR A 185 -13.53 32.93 2.75
CA THR A 185 -14.85 33.54 3.01
C THR A 185 -15.48 34.17 1.76
N SER A 186 -14.68 34.55 0.77
CA SER A 186 -15.16 35.14 -0.49
C SER A 186 -15.19 34.15 -1.65
N ALA A 187 -14.57 32.98 -1.50
CA ALA A 187 -14.60 31.92 -2.50
C ALA A 187 -16.03 31.41 -2.73
N ALA A 188 -16.36 31.11 -4.00
CA ALA A 188 -17.67 30.59 -4.36
C ALA A 188 -17.94 29.24 -3.66
N LYS A 189 -19.16 29.08 -3.13
CA LYS A 189 -19.61 27.83 -2.52
C LYS A 189 -19.56 26.71 -3.57
N ALA A 190 -18.92 25.59 -3.22
CA ALA A 190 -18.84 24.43 -4.10
C ALA A 190 -20.25 23.98 -4.53
N ILE A 191 -20.43 23.76 -5.83
CA ILE A 191 -21.70 23.28 -6.39
C ILE A 191 -21.83 21.79 -6.03
N PRO A 192 -22.85 21.37 -5.28
CA PRO A 192 -23.05 19.95 -4.99
C PRO A 192 -23.41 19.21 -6.28
N SER A 193 -22.78 18.07 -6.53
CA SER A 193 -23.15 17.22 -7.66
C SER A 193 -24.52 16.59 -7.42
N LYS A 194 -25.50 16.89 -8.29
CA LYS A 194 -26.84 16.30 -8.20
C LYS A 194 -26.82 14.90 -8.81
N ARG A 195 -26.46 13.88 -8.00
CA ARG A 195 -26.55 12.46 -8.39
C ARG A 195 -27.92 11.92 -8.02
N ILE A 196 -28.75 11.57 -9.01
CA ILE A 196 -30.00 10.83 -8.79
C ILE A 196 -29.65 9.35 -8.85
N ILE A 197 -29.82 8.64 -7.73
CA ILE A 197 -29.53 7.20 -7.63
C ILE A 197 -30.83 6.46 -7.92
N ASP A 198 -30.86 5.72 -9.03
CA ASP A 198 -31.95 4.79 -9.29
C ASP A 198 -31.71 3.48 -8.54
N LEU A 199 -32.52 3.22 -7.50
CA LEU A 199 -32.43 2.03 -6.65
C LEU A 199 -33.14 0.80 -7.26
N THR A 200 -33.82 0.94 -8.39
CA THR A 200 -34.70 -0.11 -8.92
C THR A 200 -33.97 -1.18 -9.74
N THR A 201 -32.73 -0.92 -10.16
CA THR A 201 -31.97 -1.84 -11.01
C THR A 201 -30.68 -2.29 -10.32
N THR A 202 -30.62 -3.58 -9.97
CA THR A 202 -29.44 -4.18 -9.32
C THR A 202 -28.26 -4.29 -10.28
N GLY A 203 -27.06 -3.83 -9.88
CA GLY A 203 -25.81 -4.04 -10.62
C GLY A 203 -25.40 -2.94 -11.62
N GLN A 204 -26.26 -1.94 -11.86
CA GLN A 204 -25.90 -0.77 -12.69
C GLN A 204 -24.85 0.13 -12.03
N TRP A 205 -24.76 0.11 -10.69
CA TRP A 205 -23.91 1.00 -9.89
C TRP A 205 -22.42 0.89 -10.25
N SER A 206 -21.88 -0.32 -10.43
CA SER A 206 -20.44 -0.49 -10.72
C SER A 206 -20.08 -0.25 -12.19
N ALA A 207 -20.89 -0.75 -13.13
CA ALA A 207 -20.59 -0.68 -14.56
C ALA A 207 -20.72 0.75 -15.11
N GLU A 208 -21.73 1.50 -14.66
CA GLU A 208 -21.91 2.89 -15.08
C GLU A 208 -20.93 3.83 -14.39
N GLN A 209 -20.53 3.55 -13.13
CA GLN A 209 -19.41 4.26 -12.50
C GLN A 209 -18.11 4.06 -13.26
N GLU A 210 -17.78 2.84 -13.70
CA GLU A 210 -16.57 2.58 -14.48
C GLU A 210 -16.60 3.29 -15.84
N ARG A 211 -17.76 3.32 -16.51
CA ARG A 211 -17.93 4.07 -17.77
C ARG A 211 -17.81 5.58 -17.58
N ILE A 212 -18.51 6.15 -16.62
CA ILE A 212 -18.47 7.60 -16.34
C ILE A 212 -17.07 8.00 -15.87
N LYS A 213 -16.40 7.17 -15.05
CA LYS A 213 -15.00 7.36 -14.65
C LYS A 213 -14.07 7.40 -15.87
N ALA A 214 -14.22 6.44 -16.79
CA ALA A 214 -13.45 6.39 -18.03
C ALA A 214 -13.72 7.59 -18.97
N LEU A 215 -14.95 8.09 -19.03
CA LEU A 215 -15.35 9.26 -19.83
C LEU A 215 -14.91 10.60 -19.21
N SER A 216 -14.86 10.69 -17.88
CA SER A 216 -14.54 11.92 -17.16
C SER A 216 -13.04 12.27 -17.18
N GLY A 217 -12.16 11.30 -17.45
CA GLY A 217 -10.71 11.51 -17.54
C GLY A 217 -10.05 12.05 -16.27
N ARG A 218 -10.76 12.01 -15.12
CA ARG A 218 -10.36 12.63 -13.86
C ARG A 218 -10.18 11.54 -12.81
N ASP A 219 -8.93 11.22 -12.50
CA ASP A 219 -8.55 10.23 -11.49
C ASP A 219 -8.61 10.87 -10.09
N ASP A 220 -9.81 10.95 -9.52
CA ASP A 220 -10.06 11.52 -8.19
C ASP A 220 -9.59 10.62 -7.02
N ASP A 221 -9.06 9.42 -7.29
CA ASP A 221 -8.64 8.43 -6.29
C ASP A 221 -7.43 8.87 -5.42
N LEU A 222 -6.79 10.01 -5.72
CA LEU A 222 -5.62 10.51 -4.98
C LEU A 222 -5.97 10.97 -3.55
N PHE A 223 -7.22 11.42 -3.32
CA PHE A 223 -7.64 11.99 -2.03
C PHE A 223 -8.56 11.08 -1.21
N ASP A 224 -9.14 10.05 -1.82
CA ASP A 224 -10.09 9.14 -1.15
C ASP A 224 -9.40 8.14 -0.19
N GLN A 225 -8.07 8.02 -0.24
CA GLN A 225 -7.31 7.14 0.65
C GLN A 225 -7.29 7.58 2.11
N ALA A 226 -7.41 8.89 2.40
CA ALA A 226 -7.35 9.40 3.77
C ALA A 226 -8.68 9.23 4.54
N ILE A 227 -9.82 9.22 3.83
CA ILE A 227 -11.15 9.15 4.45
C ILE A 227 -11.49 7.71 4.88
N LEU A 228 -11.07 6.71 4.09
CA LEU A 228 -11.34 5.30 4.39
C LEU A 228 -10.64 4.79 5.66
N THR A 229 -9.53 5.41 6.06
CA THR A 229 -8.82 5.04 7.30
C THR A 229 -9.48 5.58 8.56
N ASP A 230 -10.13 6.74 8.49
CA ASP A 230 -10.74 7.40 9.67
C ASP A 230 -12.09 6.76 10.04
N THR A 231 -12.91 6.41 9.03
CA THR A 231 -14.23 5.80 9.28
C THR A 231 -14.16 4.37 9.84
N ALA A 232 -13.03 3.68 9.68
CA ALA A 232 -12.88 2.31 10.17
C ALA A 232 -12.54 2.23 11.68
N GLU A 233 -12.06 3.33 12.29
CA GLU A 233 -11.75 3.37 13.72
C GLU A 233 -12.95 3.81 14.57
N ASP A 234 -13.83 4.68 14.06
CA ASP A 234 -14.98 5.21 14.80
C ASP A 234 -16.16 4.22 14.98
N GLU A 235 -16.29 3.19 14.15
CA GLU A 235 -17.39 2.20 14.27
C GLU A 235 -17.17 1.12 15.35
N ARG A 236 -16.04 1.15 16.08
CA ARG A 236 -15.72 0.12 17.09
C ARG A 236 -15.99 0.48 18.54
N ALA A 237 -16.50 1.68 18.83
CA ALA A 237 -16.61 2.13 20.22
C ALA A 237 -17.96 2.75 20.60
N VAL A 238 -19.09 2.16 20.20
CA VAL A 238 -20.35 2.40 20.92
C VAL A 238 -21.24 1.16 20.91
N ASN A 239 -21.09 0.30 21.91
CA ASN A 239 -22.20 -0.50 22.43
C ASN A 239 -22.05 -0.58 23.95
N GLN A 240 -23.19 -0.38 24.60
CA GLN A 240 -23.42 -0.22 26.05
C GLN A 240 -22.81 -1.30 26.93
#